data_AF-A0A9P0BFP6-F1
#
_entry.id   AF-A0A9P0BFP6-F1
#
_cell.length_a   1.000
_cell.length_b   1.000
_cell.length_c   1.000
_cell.angle_alpha   90.00
_cell.angle_beta   90.00
_cell.angle_gamma   90.00
#
_symmetry.space_group_name_H-M   'P 1'
#
loop_
_entity.id
_entity.type
_entity.pdbx_description
1 polymer ?
#
loop_
_entity_poly.entity_id
_entity_poly.type
_entity_poly.pdbx_seq_one_letter_code
_entity_poly.pdbx_strand_id
1 'polypeptide(L)'
;MFKKPFKVKSNTQVKGSERKLFKELVLKSFPVLTEEEFNDFLPKKEVLNTVKVQTWEGEVVQVYTVQKVPMIFDVRGVCYPTVYFLWKFPKLLYAFTTHSQVTNFILQGADLMLPGVTSPPHQSGLPKYGNLNENNLCYVNLLNNVAAIAVGLAAQSSQSMVFANGRGRCVKIMHYYGDKLCCGDGVPKLSVPNLGPPEWLVSKGYDEDFPALGQESQPEKITVEEPSEKVVEIVENTTEENIENEEHNTEVDSVEKQDELLKYCFLVAVKYSKTLTLPCLTSNFFKLHMLPACPEGKSLDLKKSSYKKLKPFLEKMVELRVITIKEIKKGVEAITAVSKECSVFSEFYITPEFRPRKDNEVETTTSVVESYIITGNVLPIFQKEGFQKGDTVLGTDVRKYVAKYVKDNNFQDDENPKLVKPKEILRTICKSESPITWEELVERVCESMKNCFKVSSGGGEEMFNKGKVSPINISVSVRSGNKKVTLMDNLELFGIKLSEFAKECQHGVAASTSISRPPGKKCDQLLVQGNQVIFVYNLLIEKYKIPKKYVKGLENAPKKKK
;
A
#
# COMPACT_ATOMS: atom_id res chain seq x y z
N MET A 1 7.59 -7.91 -19.91
CA MET A 1 8.83 -8.60 -19.48
C MET A 1 8.70 -9.24 -18.09
N PHE A 2 8.68 -8.48 -16.98
CA PHE A 2 8.82 -9.02 -15.61
C PHE A 2 7.57 -9.68 -14.98
N LYS A 3 6.73 -10.34 -15.80
CA LYS A 3 5.50 -11.05 -15.37
C LYS A 3 5.80 -12.34 -14.60
N LYS A 4 6.90 -13.02 -14.93
CA LYS A 4 7.40 -14.23 -14.25
C LYS A 4 8.54 -13.87 -13.29
N PRO A 5 8.79 -14.65 -12.22
CA PRO A 5 9.95 -14.43 -11.35
C PRO A 5 11.25 -14.55 -12.16
N PHE A 6 12.14 -13.58 -11.97
CA PHE A 6 13.50 -13.54 -12.52
C PHE A 6 14.53 -13.90 -11.45
N LYS A 7 15.76 -14.21 -11.87
CA LYS A 7 16.89 -14.46 -10.95
C LYS A 7 17.85 -13.28 -10.95
N VAL A 8 18.24 -12.79 -9.79
CA VAL A 8 19.36 -11.83 -9.66
C VAL A 8 20.67 -12.59 -9.85
N LYS A 9 21.52 -12.14 -10.79
CA LYS A 9 22.87 -12.69 -11.02
C LYS A 9 23.93 -11.95 -10.20
N SER A 10 23.85 -10.62 -10.16
CA SER A 10 24.72 -9.78 -9.35
C SER A 10 24.02 -8.48 -8.95
N ASN A 11 24.44 -7.90 -7.83
CA ASN A 11 24.12 -6.55 -7.42
C ASN A 11 25.45 -5.86 -7.12
N THR A 12 25.71 -4.69 -7.70
CA THR A 12 27.00 -3.99 -7.61
C THR A 12 26.75 -2.49 -7.46
N GLN A 13 27.36 -1.89 -6.43
CA GLN A 13 27.32 -0.45 -6.23
C GLN A 13 28.14 0.25 -7.32
N VAL A 14 27.53 1.25 -7.98
CA VAL A 14 28.10 1.92 -9.15
C VAL A 14 29.21 2.90 -8.72
N LYS A 15 30.37 2.80 -9.36
CA LYS A 15 31.53 3.67 -9.08
C LYS A 15 31.35 5.06 -9.70
N GLY A 16 32.13 6.03 -9.21
CA GLY A 16 32.04 7.43 -9.66
C GLY A 16 32.29 7.65 -11.17
N SER A 17 33.06 6.77 -11.83
CA SER A 17 33.25 6.76 -13.28
C SER A 17 32.03 6.20 -14.02
N GLU A 18 31.55 5.02 -13.62
CA GLU A 18 30.36 4.35 -14.16
C GLU A 18 29.10 5.23 -14.00
N ARG A 19 29.02 6.03 -12.92
CA ARG A 19 27.95 6.99 -12.68
C ARG A 19 27.92 8.15 -13.69
N LYS A 20 29.08 8.56 -14.23
CA LYS A 20 29.14 9.56 -15.32
C LYS A 20 28.62 8.95 -16.62
N LEU A 21 29.12 7.77 -17.00
CA LEU A 21 28.65 7.01 -18.16
C LEU A 21 27.14 6.74 -18.10
N PHE A 22 26.59 6.48 -16.90
CA PHE A 22 25.14 6.37 -16.70
C PHE A 22 24.40 7.70 -16.93
N LYS A 23 24.89 8.84 -16.41
CA LYS A 23 24.29 10.16 -16.69
C LYS A 23 24.31 10.46 -18.20
N GLU A 24 25.46 10.30 -18.85
CA GLU A 24 25.65 10.49 -20.29
C GLU A 24 24.68 9.62 -21.12
N LEU A 25 24.52 8.35 -20.74
CA LEU A 25 23.59 7.42 -21.38
C LEU A 25 22.13 7.83 -21.18
N VAL A 26 21.73 8.25 -19.98
CA VAL A 26 20.35 8.70 -19.69
C VAL A 26 20.01 9.96 -20.47
N LEU A 27 20.86 10.99 -20.44
CA LEU A 27 20.64 12.22 -21.21
C LEU A 27 20.58 11.96 -22.72
N LYS A 28 21.45 11.08 -23.24
CA LYS A 28 21.40 10.63 -24.65
C LYS A 28 20.14 9.84 -25.00
N SER A 29 19.55 9.13 -24.03
CA SER A 29 18.32 8.34 -24.23
C SER A 29 17.04 9.18 -24.11
N PHE A 30 17.08 10.26 -23.31
CA PHE A 30 15.94 11.11 -23.00
C PHE A 30 16.34 12.60 -23.11
N PRO A 31 16.44 13.17 -24.32
CA PRO A 31 16.91 14.55 -24.54
C PRO A 31 15.97 15.64 -23.99
N VAL A 32 14.81 15.26 -23.45
CA VAL A 32 13.87 16.14 -22.75
C VAL A 32 14.31 16.42 -21.30
N LEU A 33 15.15 15.56 -20.72
CA LEU A 33 15.61 15.68 -19.33
C LEU A 33 16.85 16.58 -19.25
N THR A 34 16.81 17.61 -18.40
CA THR A 34 17.95 18.52 -18.22
C THR A 34 19.06 17.91 -17.35
N GLU A 35 20.27 18.47 -17.48
CA GLU A 35 21.41 18.15 -16.61
C GLU A 35 21.09 18.40 -15.12
N GLU A 36 20.26 19.41 -14.83
CA GLU A 36 19.91 19.90 -13.49
C GLU A 36 18.87 19.01 -12.81
N GLU A 37 17.74 18.72 -13.49
CA GLU A 37 16.74 17.74 -13.02
C GLU A 37 17.37 16.38 -12.69
N PHE A 38 18.34 15.93 -13.49
CA PHE A 38 19.07 14.69 -13.22
C PHE A 38 19.99 14.81 -12.00
N ASN A 39 20.63 15.97 -11.78
CA ASN A 39 21.48 16.20 -10.60
C ASN A 39 20.67 16.21 -9.30
N ASP A 40 19.47 16.82 -9.32
CA ASP A 40 18.54 16.88 -8.20
C ASP A 40 17.88 15.53 -7.92
N PHE A 41 17.56 14.76 -8.97
CA PHE A 41 17.06 13.40 -8.84
C PHE A 41 18.12 12.40 -8.35
N LEU A 42 19.39 12.60 -8.70
CA LEU A 42 20.50 11.72 -8.31
C LEU A 42 21.67 12.48 -7.64
N PRO A 43 21.48 13.09 -6.43
CA PRO A 43 22.52 13.85 -5.75
C PRO A 43 23.77 13.03 -5.46
N LYS A 44 24.97 13.64 -5.50
CA LYS A 44 26.28 12.95 -5.37
C LYS A 44 26.42 12.05 -4.12
N LYS A 45 25.66 12.32 -3.06
CA LYS A 45 25.62 11.52 -1.81
C LYS A 45 24.86 10.20 -1.94
N GLU A 46 23.99 10.04 -2.93
CA GLU A 46 23.13 8.87 -3.07
C GLU A 46 23.83 7.64 -3.63
N VAL A 47 23.35 6.46 -3.20
CA VAL A 47 23.87 5.15 -3.60
C VAL A 47 23.05 4.59 -4.77
N LEU A 48 23.67 4.63 -5.96
CA LEU A 48 23.22 3.96 -7.17
C LEU A 48 23.80 2.53 -7.22
N ASN A 49 22.96 1.51 -7.47
CA ASN A 49 23.41 0.13 -7.67
C ASN A 49 22.87 -0.45 -8.98
N THR A 50 23.72 -1.14 -9.73
CA THR A 50 23.34 -1.90 -10.92
C THR A 50 23.11 -3.36 -10.54
N VAL A 51 21.88 -3.83 -10.76
CA VAL A 51 21.42 -5.20 -10.50
C VAL A 51 21.29 -5.92 -11.84
N LYS A 52 22.15 -6.91 -12.11
CA LYS A 52 22.03 -7.74 -13.32
C LYS A 52 21.04 -8.87 -13.03
N VAL A 53 19.91 -8.87 -13.72
CA VAL A 53 18.86 -9.88 -13.58
C VAL A 53 18.80 -10.76 -14.83
N GLN A 54 18.36 -12.01 -14.67
CA GLN A 54 18.05 -12.90 -15.77
C GLN A 54 16.56 -13.22 -15.77
N THR A 55 15.87 -12.91 -16.87
CA THR A 55 14.44 -13.16 -17.04
C THR A 55 14.17 -14.67 -17.14
N TRP A 56 12.89 -15.06 -17.03
CA TRP A 56 12.48 -16.45 -17.26
C TRP A 56 12.87 -16.99 -18.65
N GLU A 57 12.89 -16.12 -19.66
CA GLU A 57 13.27 -16.44 -21.04
C GLU A 57 14.80 -16.43 -21.26
N GLY A 58 15.58 -16.28 -20.19
CA GLY A 58 17.05 -16.39 -20.22
C GLY A 58 17.77 -15.09 -20.56
N GLU A 59 17.07 -14.05 -21.01
CA GLU A 59 17.65 -12.73 -21.30
C GLU A 59 18.27 -12.10 -20.06
N VAL A 60 19.41 -11.43 -20.23
CA VAL A 60 20.07 -10.66 -19.17
C VAL A 60 19.72 -9.19 -19.33
N VAL A 61 19.24 -8.58 -18.26
CA VAL A 61 18.78 -7.19 -18.18
C VAL A 61 19.55 -6.49 -17.05
N GLN A 62 19.95 -5.24 -17.25
CA GLN A 62 20.67 -4.46 -16.24
C GLN A 62 19.72 -3.42 -15.63
N VAL A 63 19.40 -3.56 -14.35
CA VAL A 63 18.47 -2.66 -13.64
C VAL A 63 19.26 -1.69 -12.77
N TYR A 64 19.10 -0.40 -13.02
CA TYR A 64 19.67 0.68 -12.21
C TYR A 64 18.70 1.02 -11.08
N THR A 65 19.19 0.90 -9.83
CA THR A 65 18.40 1.08 -8.61
C THR A 65 18.95 2.22 -7.76
N VAL A 66 18.08 3.10 -7.27
CA VAL A 66 18.39 4.24 -6.41
C VAL A 66 17.63 4.04 -5.10
N GLN A 67 18.34 4.06 -3.97
CA GLN A 67 17.78 3.68 -2.65
C GLN A 67 17.00 2.33 -2.65
N LYS A 68 17.40 1.36 -3.49
CA LYS A 68 16.71 0.07 -3.80
C LYS A 68 15.44 0.17 -4.66
N VAL A 69 14.92 1.35 -4.96
CA VAL A 69 13.84 1.52 -5.94
C VAL A 69 14.43 1.35 -7.35
N PRO A 70 13.88 0.48 -8.22
CA PRO A 70 14.34 0.37 -9.61
C PRO A 70 13.88 1.60 -10.39
N MET A 71 14.79 2.22 -11.14
CA MET A 71 14.54 3.48 -11.85
C MET A 71 14.60 3.32 -13.37
N ILE A 72 15.65 2.69 -13.90
CA ILE A 72 15.84 2.44 -15.34
C ILE A 72 16.30 1.00 -15.53
N PHE A 73 15.89 0.35 -16.62
CA PHE A 73 16.39 -0.97 -17.00
C PHE A 73 16.88 -1.01 -18.46
N ASP A 74 18.07 -1.54 -18.67
CA ASP A 74 18.72 -1.72 -19.97
C ASP A 74 18.47 -3.15 -20.48
N VAL A 75 17.85 -3.23 -21.66
CA VAL A 75 17.68 -4.45 -22.46
C VAL A 75 18.48 -4.30 -23.75
N ARG A 76 19.56 -5.07 -23.89
CA ARG A 76 20.40 -5.15 -25.11
C ARG A 76 20.96 -3.80 -25.61
N GLY A 77 21.16 -2.82 -24.71
CA GLY A 77 21.64 -1.48 -25.04
C GLY A 77 20.55 -0.42 -25.18
N VAL A 78 19.27 -0.79 -25.04
CA VAL A 78 18.14 0.15 -25.02
C VAL A 78 17.68 0.34 -23.58
N CYS A 79 17.68 1.59 -23.10
CA CYS A 79 17.24 1.93 -21.76
C CYS A 79 15.74 2.26 -21.71
N TYR A 80 15.04 1.59 -20.80
CA TYR A 80 13.62 1.77 -20.53
C TYR A 80 13.46 2.40 -19.14
N PRO A 81 12.68 3.48 -19.00
CA PRO A 81 12.35 3.98 -17.67
C PRO A 81 11.39 3.01 -16.99
N THR A 82 11.48 2.93 -15.66
CA THR A 82 10.46 2.24 -14.87
C THR A 82 9.24 3.13 -14.67
N VAL A 83 8.15 2.52 -14.20
CA VAL A 83 6.97 3.24 -13.73
C VAL A 83 7.34 4.29 -12.66
N TYR A 84 8.23 3.95 -11.72
CA TYR A 84 8.66 4.85 -10.64
C TYR A 84 9.45 6.07 -11.14
N PHE A 85 10.24 5.92 -12.21
CA PHE A 85 10.98 7.03 -12.80
C PHE A 85 10.05 8.00 -13.55
N LEU A 86 9.04 7.48 -14.25
CA LEU A 86 8.01 8.30 -14.90
C LEU A 86 7.07 9.00 -13.91
N TRP A 87 6.96 8.51 -12.67
CA TRP A 87 6.27 9.24 -11.59
C TRP A 87 7.06 10.46 -11.09
N LYS A 88 8.37 10.53 -11.36
CA LYS A 88 9.19 11.73 -11.16
C LYS A 88 9.20 12.62 -12.40
N PHE A 89 9.28 12.01 -13.58
CA PHE A 89 9.37 12.70 -14.87
C PHE A 89 8.22 12.28 -15.82
N PRO A 90 6.98 12.75 -15.60
CA PRO A 90 5.83 12.34 -16.41
C PRO A 90 5.86 12.92 -17.84
N LYS A 91 6.58 14.03 -18.06
CA LYS A 91 6.78 14.68 -19.38
C LYS A 91 7.87 14.04 -20.25
N LEU A 92 8.56 12.99 -19.75
CA LEU A 92 9.72 12.37 -20.40
C LEU A 92 9.39 11.60 -21.70
N LEU A 93 8.18 11.05 -21.80
CA LEU A 93 7.73 10.18 -22.89
C LEU A 93 6.29 10.49 -23.27
N TYR A 94 5.86 10.10 -24.48
CA TYR A 94 4.45 10.21 -24.86
C TYR A 94 3.57 9.24 -24.06
N ALA A 95 2.41 9.74 -23.62
CA ALA A 95 1.46 9.02 -22.78
C ALA A 95 0.24 8.55 -23.59
N PHE A 96 -0.05 7.25 -23.55
CA PHE A 96 -1.31 6.69 -24.04
C PHE A 96 -2.31 6.57 -22.89
N THR A 97 -3.40 7.33 -22.97
CA THR A 97 -4.45 7.34 -21.96
C THR A 97 -5.45 6.21 -22.18
N THR A 98 -5.89 5.58 -21.09
CA THR A 98 -6.74 4.39 -21.12
C THR A 98 -7.86 4.41 -20.08
N HIS A 99 -8.91 3.61 -20.33
CA HIS A 99 -10.01 3.42 -19.39
C HIS A 99 -9.64 2.44 -18.27
N SER A 100 -10.12 2.66 -17.05
CA SER A 100 -9.80 1.86 -15.85
C SER A 100 -10.16 0.35 -15.95
N GLN A 101 -11.03 -0.03 -16.90
CA GLN A 101 -11.31 -1.44 -17.21
C GLN A 101 -10.09 -2.15 -17.84
N VAL A 102 -9.29 -1.43 -18.65
CA VAL A 102 -8.12 -1.96 -19.36
C VAL A 102 -6.98 -2.27 -18.38
N THR A 103 -6.90 -1.52 -17.27
CA THR A 103 -5.92 -1.69 -16.19
C THR A 103 -5.84 -3.13 -15.69
N ASN A 104 -6.98 -3.81 -15.53
CA ASN A 104 -7.02 -5.20 -15.04
C ASN A 104 -6.31 -6.20 -15.97
N PHE A 105 -6.23 -5.91 -17.28
CA PHE A 105 -5.51 -6.72 -18.26
C PHE A 105 -4.03 -6.31 -18.34
N ILE A 106 -3.73 -5.02 -18.22
CA ILE A 106 -2.36 -4.48 -18.15
C ILE A 106 -1.61 -5.03 -16.91
N LEU A 107 -2.26 -5.07 -15.74
CA LEU A 107 -1.72 -5.66 -14.51
C LEU A 107 -1.54 -7.19 -14.59
N GLN A 108 -2.17 -7.84 -15.56
CA GLN A 108 -1.90 -9.23 -15.93
C GLN A 108 -0.79 -9.36 -16.99
N GLY A 109 -0.17 -8.25 -17.43
CA GLY A 109 0.86 -8.22 -18.45
C GLY A 109 0.36 -8.65 -19.83
N ALA A 110 -0.80 -8.13 -20.25
CA ALA A 110 -1.25 -8.13 -21.65
C ALA A 110 -0.77 -6.85 -22.38
N ASP A 111 -0.65 -6.90 -23.71
CA ASP A 111 -0.36 -5.71 -24.53
C ASP A 111 -1.56 -4.76 -24.58
N LEU A 112 -1.32 -3.45 -24.75
CA LEU A 112 -2.39 -2.47 -24.93
C LEU A 112 -2.90 -2.51 -26.39
N MET A 113 -4.18 -2.81 -26.55
CA MET A 113 -4.87 -2.81 -27.84
C MET A 113 -5.45 -1.43 -28.16
N LEU A 114 -5.51 -1.06 -29.43
CA LEU A 114 -6.04 0.24 -29.90
C LEU A 114 -7.46 0.58 -29.39
N PRO A 115 -8.44 -0.34 -29.22
CA PRO A 115 -9.75 -0.01 -28.65
C PRO A 115 -9.71 0.44 -27.18
N GLY A 116 -8.63 0.16 -26.46
CA GLY A 116 -8.46 0.54 -25.06
C GLY A 116 -7.87 1.94 -24.86
N VAL A 117 -7.43 2.58 -25.95
CA VAL A 117 -6.82 3.92 -25.95
C VAL A 117 -7.89 4.98 -26.10
N THR A 118 -7.96 5.90 -25.14
CA THR A 118 -8.75 7.12 -25.28
C THR A 118 -7.88 8.20 -25.92
N SER A 119 -8.24 8.63 -27.13
CA SER A 119 -7.60 9.78 -27.79
C SER A 119 -8.18 11.11 -27.30
N PRO A 120 -7.42 12.22 -27.38
CA PRO A 120 -7.97 13.55 -27.16
C PRO A 120 -9.07 13.88 -28.20
N PRO A 121 -10.06 14.72 -27.84
CA PRO A 121 -11.09 15.16 -28.76
C PRO A 121 -10.52 16.07 -29.85
N HIS A 122 -11.20 16.13 -31.01
CA HIS A 122 -10.75 16.91 -32.17
C HIS A 122 -10.58 18.42 -31.90
N GLN A 123 -11.23 18.94 -30.86
CA GLN A 123 -11.13 20.34 -30.43
C GLN A 123 -9.79 20.68 -29.76
N SER A 124 -9.07 19.71 -29.19
CA SER A 124 -7.81 19.97 -28.46
C SER A 124 -6.59 20.24 -29.36
N GLY A 125 -6.73 20.21 -30.69
CA GLY A 125 -5.64 20.40 -31.66
C GLY A 125 -4.54 19.31 -31.67
N LEU A 126 -4.51 18.43 -30.68
CA LEU A 126 -3.48 17.41 -30.51
C LEU A 126 -3.62 16.22 -31.48
N PRO A 127 -2.51 15.68 -32.03
CA PRO A 127 -2.54 14.50 -32.89
C PRO A 127 -3.02 13.25 -32.13
N LYS A 128 -3.99 12.55 -32.73
CA LYS A 128 -4.79 11.45 -32.14
C LYS A 128 -3.98 10.34 -31.43
N TYR A 129 -2.76 10.08 -31.88
CA TYR A 129 -1.80 9.13 -31.29
C TYR A 129 -0.36 9.69 -31.26
N GLY A 130 -0.20 11.02 -31.15
CA GLY A 130 1.12 11.66 -31.18
C GLY A 130 1.81 11.64 -32.55
N ASN A 131 3.11 11.98 -32.57
CA ASN A 131 4.02 11.75 -33.68
C ASN A 131 5.08 10.71 -33.24
N LEU A 132 4.70 9.43 -33.26
CA LEU A 132 5.56 8.31 -32.87
C LEU A 132 5.85 7.39 -34.05
N ASN A 133 7.09 6.92 -34.11
CA ASN A 133 7.51 5.82 -34.98
C ASN A 133 7.28 4.47 -34.29
N GLU A 134 7.29 3.39 -35.08
CA GLU A 134 7.29 2.04 -34.51
C GLU A 134 8.54 1.84 -33.64
N ASN A 135 8.37 1.16 -32.50
CA ASN A 135 9.39 0.93 -31.48
C ASN A 135 9.89 2.21 -30.76
N ASN A 136 9.20 3.36 -30.87
CA ASN A 136 9.40 4.46 -29.93
C ASN A 136 8.97 4.06 -28.50
N LEU A 137 9.69 4.55 -27.51
CA LEU A 137 9.33 4.42 -26.10
C LEU A 137 8.07 5.24 -25.78
N CYS A 138 7.14 4.65 -25.03
CA CYS A 138 5.93 5.29 -24.56
C CYS A 138 5.46 4.68 -23.24
N TYR A 139 4.53 5.35 -22.57
CA TYR A 139 3.92 4.85 -21.35
C TYR A 139 2.39 4.94 -21.38
N VAL A 140 1.75 4.23 -20.46
CA VAL A 140 0.29 4.13 -20.37
C VAL A 140 -0.18 4.77 -19.06
N ASN A 141 -1.16 5.66 -19.14
CA ASN A 141 -1.79 6.32 -17.98
C ASN A 141 -3.33 6.20 -18.03
N LEU A 142 -4.01 6.79 -17.06
CA LEU A 142 -5.48 6.73 -16.93
C LEU A 142 -6.14 8.09 -17.14
N LEU A 143 -7.40 8.06 -17.53
CA LEU A 143 -8.26 9.25 -17.59
C LEU A 143 -8.31 10.03 -16.27
N ASN A 144 -8.19 9.36 -15.12
CA ASN A 144 -8.20 10.01 -13.81
C ASN A 144 -6.80 10.34 -13.24
N ASN A 145 -5.72 9.89 -13.88
CA ASN A 145 -4.37 10.04 -13.32
C ASN A 145 -3.27 9.93 -14.42
N VAL A 146 -2.47 10.98 -14.56
CA VAL A 146 -1.29 11.04 -15.45
C VAL A 146 -0.20 10.04 -15.04
N ALA A 147 -0.16 9.59 -13.79
CA ALA A 147 0.85 8.63 -13.32
C ALA A 147 0.89 7.35 -14.16
N ALA A 148 2.10 6.95 -14.57
CA ALA A 148 2.33 5.76 -15.37
C ALA A 148 1.83 4.49 -14.66
N ILE A 149 1.19 3.59 -15.41
CA ILE A 149 0.83 2.23 -14.97
C ILE A 149 1.67 1.18 -15.71
N ALA A 150 2.03 1.45 -16.96
CA ALA A 150 2.89 0.56 -17.75
C ALA A 150 3.81 1.35 -18.68
N VAL A 151 4.95 0.74 -19.02
CA VAL A 151 5.96 1.27 -19.95
C VAL A 151 6.19 0.24 -21.05
N GLY A 152 6.30 0.71 -22.28
CA GLY A 152 6.37 -0.16 -23.45
C GLY A 152 6.92 0.51 -24.70
N LEU A 153 6.70 -0.17 -25.82
CA LEU A 153 7.10 0.25 -27.16
C LEU A 153 5.85 0.42 -28.02
N ALA A 154 5.78 1.50 -28.80
CA ALA A 154 4.74 1.67 -29.81
C ALA A 154 4.85 0.53 -30.85
N ALA A 155 3.79 -0.27 -30.99
CA ALA A 155 3.78 -1.47 -31.84
C ALA A 155 3.53 -1.16 -33.33
N GLN A 156 3.26 0.10 -33.66
CA GLN A 156 3.01 0.67 -34.98
C GLN A 156 3.42 2.15 -34.96
N SER A 157 3.56 2.82 -36.11
CA SER A 157 3.66 4.29 -36.16
C SER A 157 2.31 4.96 -35.93
N SER A 158 2.28 6.21 -35.47
CA SER A 158 1.02 6.95 -35.21
C SER A 158 0.13 7.05 -36.46
N GLN A 159 0.71 7.21 -37.65
CA GLN A 159 -0.01 7.16 -38.93
C GLN A 159 -0.68 5.79 -39.14
N SER A 160 0.06 4.70 -38.93
CA SER A 160 -0.47 3.34 -39.02
C SER A 160 -1.57 3.07 -38.01
N MET A 161 -1.48 3.60 -36.78
CA MET A 161 -2.53 3.50 -35.77
C MET A 161 -3.83 4.22 -36.18
N VAL A 162 -3.74 5.34 -36.93
CA VAL A 162 -4.91 6.00 -37.52
C VAL A 162 -5.52 5.14 -38.63
N PHE A 163 -4.72 4.67 -39.59
CA PHE A 163 -5.20 3.80 -40.68
C PHE A 163 -5.78 2.47 -40.20
N ALA A 164 -5.26 1.92 -39.10
CA ALA A 164 -5.77 0.71 -38.45
C ALA A 164 -7.19 0.88 -37.84
N ASN A 165 -7.71 2.12 -37.76
CA ASN A 165 -9.05 2.49 -37.30
C ASN A 165 -9.50 1.72 -36.04
N GLY A 166 -8.66 1.76 -35.00
CA GLY A 166 -8.94 1.11 -33.72
C GLY A 166 -8.66 -0.40 -33.66
N ARG A 167 -8.14 -1.05 -34.71
CA ARG A 167 -7.90 -2.52 -34.72
C ARG A 167 -6.42 -2.86 -34.64
N GLY A 168 -6.00 -3.51 -33.56
CA GLY A 168 -4.64 -4.05 -33.40
C GLY A 168 -3.98 -3.68 -32.08
N ARG A 169 -2.68 -3.97 -31.98
CA ARG A 169 -1.84 -3.60 -30.82
C ARG A 169 -1.36 -2.16 -30.97
N CYS A 170 -1.50 -1.39 -29.90
CA CYS A 170 -0.99 -0.02 -29.79
C CYS A 170 0.39 -0.01 -29.11
N VAL A 171 0.49 -0.60 -27.90
CA VAL A 171 1.73 -0.62 -27.10
C VAL A 171 2.05 -2.04 -26.64
N LYS A 172 3.27 -2.49 -26.93
CA LYS A 172 3.85 -3.74 -26.43
C LYS A 172 4.40 -3.51 -25.01
N ILE A 173 3.86 -4.19 -24.00
CA ILE A 173 4.15 -3.84 -22.60
C ILE A 173 5.41 -4.54 -22.06
N MET A 174 6.40 -3.73 -21.71
CA MET A 174 7.70 -4.19 -21.21
C MET A 174 7.69 -4.33 -19.68
N HIS A 175 7.15 -3.33 -18.97
CA HIS A 175 7.12 -3.27 -17.51
C HIS A 175 5.81 -2.63 -17.05
N TYR A 176 5.28 -3.03 -15.88
CA TYR A 176 4.04 -2.49 -15.34
C TYR A 176 4.02 -2.49 -13.80
N TYR A 177 3.20 -1.60 -13.24
CA TYR A 177 3.03 -1.44 -11.80
C TYR A 177 2.59 -2.74 -11.12
N GLY A 178 3.32 -3.18 -10.10
CA GLY A 178 3.02 -4.45 -9.41
C GLY A 178 3.52 -5.71 -10.13
N ASP A 179 4.32 -5.59 -11.19
CA ASP A 179 5.10 -6.72 -11.73
C ASP A 179 6.22 -7.16 -10.76
N LYS A 180 7.00 -8.19 -11.14
CA LYS A 180 8.07 -8.70 -10.26
C LYS A 180 9.28 -7.77 -10.13
N LEU A 181 9.39 -6.71 -10.93
CA LEU A 181 10.40 -5.67 -10.74
C LEU A 181 9.95 -4.67 -9.67
N CYS A 182 8.67 -4.28 -9.69
CA CYS A 182 8.05 -3.51 -8.60
C CYS A 182 8.03 -4.27 -7.27
N CYS A 183 7.72 -5.56 -7.30
CA CYS A 183 7.57 -6.40 -6.10
C CYS A 183 8.85 -7.19 -5.75
N GLY A 184 10.04 -6.64 -6.03
CA GLY A 184 11.32 -7.27 -5.72
C GLY A 184 11.69 -7.23 -4.22
N ASP A 185 12.56 -8.15 -3.79
CA ASP A 185 13.04 -8.22 -2.39
C ASP A 185 13.70 -6.91 -1.95
N GLY A 186 13.05 -6.19 -1.03
CA GLY A 186 13.55 -4.93 -0.46
C GLY A 186 13.20 -3.66 -1.24
N VAL A 187 12.38 -3.75 -2.30
CA VAL A 187 11.74 -2.59 -2.93
C VAL A 187 10.56 -2.13 -2.05
N PRO A 188 10.43 -0.83 -1.71
CA PRO A 188 9.25 -0.34 -0.98
C PRO A 188 7.99 -0.40 -1.85
N LYS A 189 6.86 -0.82 -1.27
CA LYS A 189 5.55 -0.74 -1.92
C LYS A 189 5.07 0.72 -1.99
N LEU A 190 5.56 1.47 -2.98
CA LEU A 190 5.09 2.81 -3.28
C LEU A 190 3.69 2.73 -3.90
N SER A 191 2.73 3.46 -3.34
CA SER A 191 1.42 3.68 -3.94
C SER A 191 1.54 4.54 -5.21
N VAL A 192 0.59 4.39 -6.14
CA VAL A 192 0.51 5.24 -7.33
C VAL A 192 0.19 6.68 -6.89
N PRO A 193 1.05 7.68 -7.17
CA PRO A 193 0.79 9.06 -6.80
C PRO A 193 -0.39 9.60 -7.62
N ASN A 194 -1.21 10.46 -7.03
CA ASN A 194 -2.21 11.20 -7.79
C ASN A 194 -1.54 12.43 -8.43
N LEU A 195 -1.35 12.40 -9.75
CA LEU A 195 -0.77 13.50 -10.54
C LEU A 195 -1.85 14.31 -11.29
N GLY A 196 -3.13 14.11 -10.96
CA GLY A 196 -4.27 14.70 -11.68
C GLY A 196 -4.58 14.02 -13.02
N PRO A 197 -5.75 14.30 -13.62
CA PRO A 197 -6.11 13.79 -14.95
C PRO A 197 -5.23 14.42 -16.05
N PRO A 198 -5.18 13.84 -17.27
CA PRO A 198 -4.46 14.42 -18.40
C PRO A 198 -4.92 15.84 -18.74
N GLU A 199 -3.98 16.72 -19.05
CA GLU A 199 -4.19 18.15 -19.31
C GLU A 199 -5.25 18.44 -20.38
N TRP A 200 -5.32 17.62 -21.44
CA TRP A 200 -6.33 17.72 -22.51
C TRP A 200 -7.75 17.30 -22.09
N LEU A 201 -7.89 16.63 -20.94
CA LEU A 201 -9.17 16.20 -20.37
C LEU A 201 -9.64 17.16 -19.25
N VAL A 202 -8.77 18.04 -18.77
CA VAL A 202 -9.17 19.16 -17.91
C VAL A 202 -9.87 20.19 -18.80
N SER A 203 -11.19 20.23 -18.75
CA SER A 203 -11.94 21.39 -19.21
C SER A 203 -11.42 22.62 -18.46
N LYS A 204 -10.93 23.63 -19.19
CA LYS A 204 -10.86 24.99 -18.67
C LYS A 204 -12.26 25.37 -18.16
N GLY A 205 -12.31 26.15 -17.07
CA GLY A 205 -13.58 26.64 -16.54
C GLY A 205 -14.27 27.51 -17.58
N TYR A 206 -15.61 27.56 -17.56
CA TYR A 206 -16.40 28.45 -18.42
C TYR A 206 -15.99 29.94 -18.29
N ASP A 207 -15.32 30.29 -17.19
CA ASP A 207 -14.80 31.62 -16.88
C ASP A 207 -13.60 32.06 -17.75
N GLU A 208 -12.90 31.14 -18.44
CA GLU A 208 -11.81 31.50 -19.37
C GLU A 208 -12.30 31.66 -20.83
N ASP A 209 -13.28 30.87 -21.26
CA ASP A 209 -13.78 30.88 -22.65
C ASP A 209 -14.75 32.05 -22.93
N PHE A 210 -15.26 32.72 -21.89
CA PHE A 210 -16.12 33.90 -22.02
C PHE A 210 -15.60 35.08 -21.16
N PRO A 211 -14.71 35.93 -21.71
CA PRO A 211 -14.42 37.24 -21.13
C PRO A 211 -15.71 38.05 -20.92
N ALA A 212 -15.84 38.71 -19.77
CA ALA A 212 -17.01 39.53 -19.46
C ALA A 212 -17.20 40.62 -20.53
N LEU A 213 -18.43 40.74 -21.05
CA LEU A 213 -18.75 41.55 -22.22
C LEU A 213 -18.63 43.06 -21.93
N GLY A 214 -17.42 43.61 -22.01
CA GLY A 214 -17.16 45.02 -21.73
C GLY A 214 -15.73 45.42 -21.32
N GLN A 215 -14.73 44.53 -21.39
CA GLN A 215 -13.32 44.91 -21.22
C GLN A 215 -12.61 45.00 -22.57
N GLU A 216 -12.02 46.15 -22.86
CA GLU A 216 -11.31 46.42 -24.11
C GLU A 216 -9.95 45.71 -24.16
N SER A 217 -9.62 45.13 -25.31
CA SER A 217 -8.35 44.46 -25.56
C SER A 217 -7.18 45.45 -25.62
N GLN A 218 -6.13 45.22 -24.84
CA GLN A 218 -4.79 45.74 -25.14
C GLN A 218 -3.91 44.60 -25.69
N PRO A 219 -3.08 44.84 -26.73
CA PRO A 219 -2.48 43.77 -27.53
C PRO A 219 -1.23 43.16 -26.91
N GLU A 220 -1.00 41.89 -27.24
CA GLU A 220 0.27 41.19 -26.99
C GLU A 220 1.47 41.89 -27.65
N LYS A 221 2.65 41.76 -27.04
CA LYS A 221 3.94 41.98 -27.72
C LYS A 221 4.93 40.88 -27.36
N ILE A 222 5.57 40.32 -28.39
CA ILE A 222 6.59 39.28 -28.29
C ILE A 222 7.88 39.80 -28.93
N THR A 223 8.92 39.98 -28.11
CA THR A 223 10.36 40.10 -28.47
C THR A 223 11.12 39.86 -27.14
N VAL A 224 11.85 38.77 -26.88
CA VAL A 224 12.98 38.11 -27.58
C VAL A 224 14.35 38.69 -27.15
N GLU A 225 15.16 37.81 -26.54
CA GLU A 225 16.63 37.82 -26.31
C GLU A 225 17.28 38.84 -25.33
N GLU A 226 17.75 38.31 -24.19
CA GLU A 226 19.16 38.20 -23.67
C GLU A 226 20.28 39.23 -24.08
N PRO A 227 21.45 39.32 -23.37
CA PRO A 227 22.03 38.39 -22.37
C PRO A 227 22.71 39.01 -21.09
N SER A 228 23.08 38.16 -20.11
CA SER A 228 24.31 38.23 -19.23
C SER A 228 24.54 39.45 -18.28
N GLU A 229 25.31 39.48 -17.17
CA GLU A 229 26.07 38.54 -16.28
C GLU A 229 26.64 39.37 -15.06
N LYS A 230 27.18 38.89 -13.90
CA LYS A 230 27.26 37.60 -13.14
C LYS A 230 27.89 37.86 -11.72
N VAL A 231 27.52 37.11 -10.67
CA VAL A 231 28.18 37.02 -9.30
C VAL A 231 28.21 38.37 -8.49
N VAL A 232 28.47 38.55 -7.17
CA VAL A 232 28.98 37.80 -5.97
C VAL A 232 28.19 38.29 -4.73
N GLU A 233 27.52 37.49 -3.87
CA GLU A 233 27.94 36.51 -2.81
C GLU A 233 28.35 37.11 -1.43
N ILE A 234 27.87 36.48 -0.32
CA ILE A 234 28.45 36.39 1.06
C ILE A 234 28.02 37.36 2.24
N VAL A 235 27.65 36.70 3.37
CA VAL A 235 27.44 37.02 4.83
C VAL A 235 26.58 38.17 5.45
N GLU A 236 25.88 37.71 6.49
CA GLU A 236 25.40 38.29 7.76
C GLU A 236 26.18 39.50 8.38
N ASN A 237 25.47 40.53 8.88
CA ASN A 237 25.14 40.70 10.33
C ASN A 237 24.49 42.06 10.73
N THR A 238 23.62 42.00 11.76
CA THR A 238 23.26 43.01 12.81
C THR A 238 23.18 44.54 12.54
N THR A 239 22.03 45.12 12.95
CA THR A 239 21.83 46.46 13.61
C THR A 239 22.23 47.75 12.85
N GLU A 240 21.56 48.91 12.99
CA GLU A 240 20.41 49.35 13.81
C GLU A 240 19.82 50.66 13.22
N GLU A 241 18.51 50.92 13.42
CA GLU A 241 17.81 52.23 13.39
C GLU A 241 17.83 53.11 12.09
N ASN A 242 16.94 54.09 11.88
CA ASN A 242 15.48 54.19 12.09
C ASN A 242 14.94 55.39 11.28
N ILE A 243 14.02 55.18 10.34
CA ILE A 243 12.95 56.14 9.99
C ILE A 243 11.67 55.31 9.75
N GLU A 244 10.58 55.71 10.39
CA GLU A 244 9.41 54.86 10.64
C GLU A 244 8.30 54.95 9.55
N ASN A 245 7.33 54.03 9.69
CA ASN A 245 5.95 54.11 9.18
C ASN A 245 5.67 53.77 7.70
N GLU A 246 5.58 52.45 7.41
CA GLU A 246 4.29 51.87 6.98
C GLU A 246 4.24 50.34 7.24
N GLU A 247 4.04 49.96 8.50
CA GLU A 247 3.68 48.59 8.90
C GLU A 247 2.29 48.57 9.57
N HIS A 248 1.51 47.51 9.28
CA HIS A 248 0.67 46.72 10.22
C HIS A 248 -0.55 46.15 9.50
N ASN A 249 -0.58 44.82 9.27
CA ASN A 249 -1.81 44.01 9.15
C ASN A 249 -1.56 42.50 9.03
N THR A 250 -0.39 42.08 8.53
CA THR A 250 -0.13 40.67 8.14
C THR A 250 0.28 39.72 9.29
N GLU A 251 0.95 40.20 10.35
CA GLU A 251 1.42 39.30 11.42
C GLU A 251 0.30 38.84 12.36
N VAL A 252 -0.58 39.75 12.78
CA VAL A 252 -1.66 39.50 13.77
C VAL A 252 -2.55 38.36 13.30
N ASP A 253 -2.95 38.42 12.04
CA ASP A 253 -3.83 37.47 11.34
C ASP A 253 -3.21 36.05 11.17
N SER A 254 -1.94 35.85 11.55
CA SER A 254 -1.30 34.54 11.64
C SER A 254 -1.36 33.92 13.05
N VAL A 255 -1.30 34.76 14.10
CA VAL A 255 -1.27 34.34 15.50
C VAL A 255 -2.67 33.92 15.97
N GLU A 256 -3.70 34.68 15.60
CA GLU A 256 -5.08 34.38 15.98
C GLU A 256 -5.55 33.02 15.46
N LYS A 257 -5.18 32.67 14.22
CA LYS A 257 -5.48 31.36 13.61
C LYS A 257 -4.76 30.19 14.29
N GLN A 258 -3.58 30.41 14.88
CA GLN A 258 -2.92 29.42 15.74
C GLN A 258 -3.58 29.31 17.12
N ASP A 259 -4.03 30.43 17.67
CA ASP A 259 -4.80 30.50 18.92
C ASP A 259 -6.16 29.76 18.79
N GLU A 260 -6.86 29.92 17.68
CA GLU A 260 -8.08 29.17 17.34
C GLU A 260 -7.81 27.68 17.14
N LEU A 261 -6.75 27.32 16.41
CA LEU A 261 -6.35 25.91 16.25
C LEU A 261 -6.04 25.26 17.60
N LEU A 262 -5.38 25.98 18.52
CA LEU A 262 -5.05 25.52 19.86
C LEU A 262 -6.32 25.34 20.73
N LYS A 263 -7.26 26.29 20.69
CA LYS A 263 -8.60 26.16 21.32
C LYS A 263 -9.38 24.98 20.76
N TYR A 264 -9.39 24.80 19.43
CA TYR A 264 -10.05 23.69 18.75
C TYR A 264 -9.51 22.34 19.21
N CYS A 265 -8.18 22.12 19.11
CA CYS A 265 -7.54 20.87 19.51
C CYS A 265 -7.78 20.56 21.01
N PHE A 266 -7.80 21.60 21.86
CA PHE A 266 -8.15 21.48 23.28
C PHE A 266 -9.61 21.03 23.49
N LEU A 267 -10.59 21.70 22.88
CA LEU A 267 -12.00 21.35 23.02
C LEU A 267 -12.32 19.95 22.45
N VAL A 268 -11.66 19.55 21.35
CA VAL A 268 -11.72 18.19 20.81
C VAL A 268 -11.20 17.18 21.84
N ALA A 269 -9.99 17.41 22.36
CA ALA A 269 -9.32 16.56 23.35
C ALA A 269 -10.11 16.41 24.65
N VAL A 270 -10.82 17.46 25.08
CA VAL A 270 -11.60 17.46 26.33
C VAL A 270 -13.01 16.89 26.14
N LYS A 271 -13.70 17.18 25.03
CA LYS A 271 -15.09 16.77 24.80
C LYS A 271 -15.24 15.35 24.22
N TYR A 272 -14.32 14.91 23.37
CA TYR A 272 -14.47 13.66 22.61
C TYR A 272 -13.44 12.56 22.92
N SER A 273 -12.34 12.86 23.65
CA SER A 273 -11.36 11.83 24.05
C SER A 273 -11.96 10.86 25.08
N LYS A 274 -12.19 9.61 24.66
CA LYS A 274 -12.63 8.51 25.54
C LYS A 274 -11.49 7.93 26.40
N THR A 275 -10.25 8.36 26.16
CA THR A 275 -9.03 7.87 26.81
C THR A 275 -8.50 8.80 27.90
N LEU A 276 -9.16 9.94 28.16
CA LEU A 276 -8.74 10.92 29.16
C LEU A 276 -9.00 10.41 30.59
N THR A 277 -8.03 9.71 31.18
CA THR A 277 -8.04 9.36 32.60
C THR A 277 -7.56 10.55 33.44
N LEU A 278 -8.43 11.09 34.29
CA LEU A 278 -8.07 12.14 35.26
C LEU A 278 -7.68 11.50 36.61
N PRO A 279 -6.69 12.06 37.34
CA PRO A 279 -5.89 13.23 37.00
C PRO A 279 -4.84 12.94 35.91
N CYS A 280 -4.73 13.83 34.91
CA CYS A 280 -3.80 13.68 33.80
C CYS A 280 -2.68 14.73 33.87
N LEU A 281 -1.42 14.31 33.71
CA LEU A 281 -0.26 15.20 33.70
C LEU A 281 -0.31 16.14 32.48
N THR A 282 -0.11 17.44 32.69
CA THR A 282 -0.21 18.48 31.64
C THR A 282 0.59 18.17 30.36
N SER A 283 1.81 17.63 30.50
CA SER A 283 2.68 17.26 29.36
C SER A 283 2.21 15.99 28.63
N ASN A 284 1.56 15.05 29.32
CA ASN A 284 0.96 13.87 28.70
C ASN A 284 -0.34 14.23 27.99
N PHE A 285 -1.16 15.09 28.60
CA PHE A 285 -2.40 15.61 28.00
C PHE A 285 -2.14 16.27 26.64
N PHE A 286 -1.14 17.15 26.55
CA PHE A 286 -0.76 17.78 25.28
C PHE A 286 -0.32 16.73 24.24
N LYS A 287 0.58 15.81 24.61
CA LYS A 287 1.13 14.82 23.67
C LYS A 287 0.15 13.74 23.21
N LEU A 288 -0.70 13.25 24.10
CA LEU A 288 -1.56 12.07 23.88
C LEU A 288 -3.00 12.42 23.49
N HIS A 289 -3.44 13.66 23.71
CA HIS A 289 -4.81 14.06 23.42
C HIS A 289 -4.92 15.35 22.58
N MET A 290 -4.05 16.35 22.75
CA MET A 290 -4.11 17.57 21.92
C MET A 290 -3.44 17.39 20.56
N LEU A 291 -2.23 16.81 20.48
CA LEU A 291 -1.55 16.59 19.19
C LEU A 291 -2.34 15.65 18.24
N PRO A 292 -2.90 14.51 18.69
CA PRO A 292 -3.72 13.65 17.83
C PRO A 292 -5.11 14.22 17.49
N ALA A 293 -5.48 15.35 18.08
CA ALA A 293 -6.72 16.08 17.78
C ALA A 293 -6.51 17.22 16.75
N CYS A 294 -5.29 17.38 16.23
CA CYS A 294 -4.99 18.34 15.19
C CYS A 294 -5.47 17.82 13.82
N PRO A 295 -6.22 18.62 13.03
CA PRO A 295 -6.72 18.19 11.72
C PRO A 295 -5.58 17.98 10.70
N GLU A 296 -5.79 17.04 9.77
CA GLU A 296 -4.82 16.69 8.74
C GLU A 296 -4.30 17.92 7.97
N GLY A 297 -2.99 17.93 7.71
CA GLY A 297 -2.32 19.03 7.00
C GLY A 297 -1.97 20.27 7.85
N LYS A 298 -2.35 20.34 9.13
CA LYS A 298 -1.97 21.45 10.04
C LYS A 298 -1.03 20.97 11.15
N SER A 299 -0.05 21.80 11.52
CA SER A 299 0.88 21.57 12.63
C SER A 299 0.64 22.55 13.77
N LEU A 300 0.40 22.05 14.98
CA LEU A 300 0.11 22.86 16.17
C LEU A 300 1.40 23.37 16.84
N ASP A 301 1.83 24.58 16.46
CA ASP A 301 3.05 25.21 16.99
C ASP A 301 2.76 26.14 18.18
N LEU A 302 2.93 25.64 19.42
CA LEU A 302 2.79 26.46 20.64
C LEU A 302 3.62 27.77 20.62
N LYS A 303 4.77 27.78 19.93
CA LYS A 303 5.63 28.97 19.78
C LYS A 303 5.00 30.09 18.92
N LYS A 304 4.06 29.75 18.04
CA LYS A 304 3.35 30.68 17.13
C LYS A 304 1.98 31.11 17.68
N SER A 305 1.53 30.50 18.78
CA SER A 305 0.35 30.96 19.55
C SER A 305 0.70 32.13 20.47
N SER A 306 -0.29 32.95 20.83
CA SER A 306 -0.10 34.13 21.71
C SER A 306 0.52 33.77 23.06
N TYR A 307 0.20 32.58 23.59
CA TYR A 307 0.68 32.08 24.89
C TYR A 307 2.17 31.72 24.91
N LYS A 308 2.76 31.41 23.73
CA LYS A 308 4.16 30.97 23.49
C LYS A 308 4.63 29.71 24.27
N LYS A 309 3.86 29.25 25.27
CA LYS A 309 4.09 28.13 26.19
C LYS A 309 2.73 27.51 26.58
N LEU A 310 2.74 26.25 27.01
CA LEU A 310 1.52 25.52 27.39
C LEU A 310 0.86 26.04 28.68
N LYS A 311 1.66 26.54 29.65
CA LYS A 311 1.14 26.96 30.97
C LYS A 311 0.19 28.18 30.89
N PRO A 312 0.53 29.32 30.27
CA PRO A 312 -0.38 30.46 30.16
C PRO A 312 -1.69 30.15 29.41
N PHE A 313 -1.65 29.24 28.44
CA PHE A 313 -2.86 28.75 27.77
C PHE A 313 -3.79 27.99 28.73
N LEU A 314 -3.23 27.11 29.57
CA LEU A 314 -4.01 26.33 30.52
C LEU A 314 -4.48 27.18 31.72
N GLU A 315 -3.71 28.18 32.15
CA GLU A 315 -4.14 29.17 33.15
C GLU A 315 -5.40 29.91 32.67
N LYS A 316 -5.42 30.39 31.41
CA LYS A 316 -6.60 31.00 30.78
C LYS A 316 -7.79 30.03 30.66
N MET A 317 -7.55 28.73 30.49
CA MET A 317 -8.61 27.70 30.51
C MET A 317 -9.11 27.37 31.94
N VAL A 318 -8.36 27.69 32.99
CA VAL A 318 -8.84 27.68 34.39
C VAL A 318 -9.66 28.95 34.68
N GLU A 319 -9.26 30.13 34.19
CA GLU A 319 -10.03 31.37 34.30
C GLU A 319 -11.42 31.24 33.64
N LEU A 320 -11.47 30.66 32.44
CA LEU A 320 -12.70 30.30 31.74
C LEU A 320 -13.46 29.10 32.37
N ARG A 321 -12.99 28.60 33.53
CA ARG A 321 -13.55 27.50 34.34
C ARG A 321 -13.65 26.14 33.64
N VAL A 322 -13.02 25.97 32.48
CA VAL A 322 -13.12 24.75 31.65
C VAL A 322 -12.40 23.57 32.30
N ILE A 323 -11.30 23.82 33.01
CA ILE A 323 -10.49 22.81 33.70
C ILE A 323 -10.11 23.24 35.12
N THR A 324 -9.72 22.27 35.94
CA THR A 324 -9.05 22.50 37.24
C THR A 324 -7.69 21.83 37.24
N ILE A 325 -6.65 22.58 37.61
CA ILE A 325 -5.26 22.13 37.69
C ILE A 325 -4.85 22.03 39.16
N LYS A 326 -4.01 21.03 39.50
CA LYS A 326 -3.27 20.98 40.77
C LYS A 326 -1.81 20.66 40.51
N GLU A 327 -0.92 21.29 41.29
CA GLU A 327 0.50 20.94 41.32
C GLU A 327 0.69 19.70 42.22
N ILE A 328 1.27 18.63 41.66
CA ILE A 328 1.48 17.35 42.38
C ILE A 328 2.89 17.28 42.98
N LYS A 329 3.87 17.94 42.35
CA LYS A 329 5.24 18.14 42.82
C LYS A 329 5.71 19.50 42.30
N LYS A 330 6.70 20.14 42.94
CA LYS A 330 7.26 21.43 42.50
C LYS A 330 7.61 21.40 41.00
N GLY A 331 6.95 22.23 40.20
CA GLY A 331 7.08 22.33 38.74
C GLY A 331 6.28 21.29 37.93
N VAL A 332 5.36 20.54 38.54
CA VAL A 332 4.65 19.40 37.91
C VAL A 332 3.14 19.50 38.11
N GLU A 333 2.48 20.12 37.13
CA GLU A 333 1.04 20.37 37.08
C GLU A 333 0.26 19.23 36.41
N ALA A 334 -0.93 18.91 36.95
CA ALA A 334 -1.86 17.96 36.40
C ALA A 334 -3.29 18.50 36.38
N ILE A 335 -4.03 18.19 35.32
CA ILE A 335 -5.46 18.48 35.18
C ILE A 335 -6.22 17.45 36.01
N THR A 336 -6.94 17.89 37.05
CA THR A 336 -7.67 17.02 37.97
C THR A 336 -9.15 16.92 37.67
N ALA A 337 -9.75 17.95 37.06
CA ALA A 337 -11.18 17.99 36.72
C ALA A 337 -11.42 18.78 35.43
N VAL A 338 -12.58 18.52 34.80
CA VAL A 338 -13.08 19.16 33.59
C VAL A 338 -14.53 19.54 33.83
N SER A 339 -14.87 20.83 33.67
CA SER A 339 -16.22 21.35 33.87
C SER A 339 -17.03 21.22 32.57
N LYS A 340 -17.84 20.15 32.44
CA LYS A 340 -18.61 19.87 31.20
C LYS A 340 -19.82 20.79 30.98
N GLU A 341 -20.06 21.73 31.89
CA GLU A 341 -21.28 22.55 32.00
C GLU A 341 -21.10 23.99 31.44
N CYS A 342 -19.94 24.33 30.89
CA CYS A 342 -19.67 25.65 30.31
C CYS A 342 -20.32 25.84 28.92
N SER A 343 -20.84 27.05 28.60
CA SER A 343 -21.51 27.38 27.30
C SER A 343 -20.69 27.03 26.06
N VAL A 344 -19.36 27.16 26.16
CA VAL A 344 -18.38 26.79 25.12
C VAL A 344 -18.54 25.33 24.68
N PHE A 345 -18.99 24.43 25.56
CA PHE A 345 -19.26 23.04 25.20
C PHE A 345 -20.65 22.81 24.59
N SER A 346 -21.65 23.66 24.80
CA SER A 346 -22.95 23.55 24.10
C SER A 346 -22.83 23.97 22.64
N GLU A 347 -22.09 25.05 22.36
CA GLU A 347 -21.89 25.59 21.01
C GLU A 347 -20.92 24.73 20.16
N PHE A 348 -19.89 24.13 20.77
CA PHE A 348 -18.86 23.39 20.04
C PHE A 348 -19.30 21.98 19.57
N TYR A 349 -19.82 21.88 18.35
CA TYR A 349 -20.17 20.61 17.69
C TYR A 349 -19.18 20.24 16.57
N ILE A 350 -18.88 18.95 16.44
CA ILE A 350 -18.09 18.40 15.32
C ILE A 350 -18.92 17.33 14.62
N THR A 351 -18.98 17.38 13.28
CA THR A 351 -19.63 16.38 12.43
C THR A 351 -19.03 14.98 12.60
N PRO A 352 -19.81 13.88 12.43
CA PRO A 352 -19.34 12.53 12.72
C PRO A 352 -18.15 12.03 11.86
N GLU A 353 -17.81 12.70 10.76
CA GLU A 353 -16.59 12.42 9.99
C GLU A 353 -15.33 12.91 10.72
N PHE A 354 -15.31 14.17 11.17
CA PHE A 354 -14.11 14.87 11.69
C PHE A 354 -13.89 14.72 13.21
N ARG A 355 -14.75 13.97 13.91
CA ARG A 355 -14.46 13.58 15.30
C ARG A 355 -13.21 12.70 15.30
N PRO A 356 -12.35 12.80 16.34
CA PRO A 356 -11.30 11.81 16.55
C PRO A 356 -11.98 10.46 16.81
N ARG A 357 -12.11 9.68 15.74
CA ARG A 357 -12.40 8.26 15.84
C ARG A 357 -11.21 7.64 16.57
N LYS A 358 -11.39 6.43 17.11
CA LYS A 358 -10.23 5.56 17.12
C LYS A 358 -9.80 5.45 15.65
N ASP A 359 -8.60 5.91 15.34
CA ASP A 359 -7.69 4.98 14.67
C ASP A 359 -7.79 3.70 15.48
N ASN A 360 -8.50 2.74 14.90
CA ASN A 360 -8.25 1.38 15.29
C ASN A 360 -6.81 1.15 14.82
N GLU A 361 -5.86 1.25 15.75
CA GLU A 361 -4.95 0.14 15.96
C GLU A 361 -5.82 -1.11 15.91
N VAL A 362 -6.01 -1.64 14.69
CA VAL A 362 -6.71 -2.90 14.45
C VAL A 362 -5.91 -3.87 15.30
N GLU A 363 -6.53 -4.48 16.31
CA GLU A 363 -5.82 -5.44 17.15
C GLU A 363 -5.31 -6.54 16.22
N THR A 364 -4.00 -6.51 15.94
CA THR A 364 -3.40 -6.94 14.66
C THR A 364 -3.20 -8.45 14.66
N THR A 365 -4.31 -9.12 14.88
CA THR A 365 -4.48 -10.54 15.12
C THR A 365 -4.53 -11.26 13.78
N THR A 366 -3.62 -12.20 13.58
CA THR A 366 -3.58 -13.00 12.36
C THR A 366 -4.79 -13.92 12.34
N SER A 367 -5.85 -13.48 11.64
CA SER A 367 -7.09 -14.25 11.52
C SER A 367 -6.94 -15.30 10.42
N VAL A 368 -7.48 -16.50 10.69
CA VAL A 368 -7.46 -17.64 9.75
C VAL A 368 -8.88 -18.12 9.59
N VAL A 369 -9.42 -17.97 8.38
CA VAL A 369 -10.79 -18.35 8.02
C VAL A 369 -10.72 -19.58 7.12
N GLU A 370 -11.36 -20.67 7.55
CA GLU A 370 -11.36 -21.95 6.85
C GLU A 370 -12.63 -22.08 5.99
N SER A 371 -12.44 -22.26 4.68
CA SER A 371 -13.49 -22.16 3.66
C SER A 371 -13.41 -23.31 2.66
N TYR A 372 -14.37 -23.39 1.76
CA TYR A 372 -14.49 -24.43 0.75
C TYR A 372 -14.62 -23.82 -0.65
N ILE A 373 -13.90 -24.40 -1.61
CA ILE A 373 -14.00 -24.07 -3.04
C ILE A 373 -15.08 -24.95 -3.67
N ILE A 374 -16.04 -24.32 -4.34
CA ILE A 374 -17.10 -24.99 -5.11
C ILE A 374 -16.47 -25.79 -6.27
N THR A 375 -16.70 -27.10 -6.28
CA THR A 375 -16.33 -28.02 -7.37
C THR A 375 -17.50 -28.19 -8.34
N GLY A 376 -17.23 -28.73 -9.54
CA GLY A 376 -18.29 -28.94 -10.55
C GLY A 376 -19.41 -29.88 -10.07
N ASN A 377 -19.09 -30.84 -9.19
CA ASN A 377 -20.03 -31.84 -8.69
C ASN A 377 -21.08 -31.24 -7.73
N VAL A 378 -20.71 -30.22 -6.96
CA VAL A 378 -21.61 -29.54 -6.02
C VAL A 378 -22.27 -28.28 -6.59
N LEU A 379 -21.78 -27.77 -7.73
CA LEU A 379 -22.23 -26.51 -8.34
C LEU A 379 -23.77 -26.37 -8.42
N PRO A 380 -24.57 -27.40 -8.78
CA PRO A 380 -26.04 -27.27 -8.83
C PRO A 380 -26.71 -26.89 -7.50
N ILE A 381 -26.07 -27.17 -6.35
CA ILE A 381 -26.57 -26.80 -5.01
C ILE A 381 -26.44 -25.27 -4.80
N PHE A 382 -25.42 -24.66 -5.38
CA PHE A 382 -25.04 -23.25 -5.16
C PHE A 382 -25.44 -22.33 -6.32
N GLN A 383 -25.76 -22.88 -7.49
CA GLN A 383 -26.12 -22.15 -8.70
C GLN A 383 -27.34 -21.24 -8.53
N LYS A 384 -28.33 -21.63 -7.70
CA LYS A 384 -29.49 -20.79 -7.34
C LYS A 384 -29.11 -19.49 -6.62
N GLU A 385 -27.97 -19.48 -5.92
CA GLU A 385 -27.48 -18.30 -5.18
C GLU A 385 -26.45 -17.49 -5.99
N GLY A 386 -26.24 -17.81 -7.26
CA GLY A 386 -25.36 -17.08 -8.19
C GLY A 386 -23.88 -17.49 -8.20
N PHE A 387 -23.47 -18.48 -7.38
CA PHE A 387 -22.08 -18.92 -7.32
C PHE A 387 -21.62 -19.67 -8.57
N GLN A 388 -20.33 -19.54 -8.88
CA GLN A 388 -19.63 -20.19 -9.99
C GLN A 388 -18.60 -21.23 -9.54
N LYS A 389 -18.12 -22.04 -10.49
CA LYS A 389 -17.13 -23.09 -10.28
C LYS A 389 -15.75 -22.48 -9.99
N GLY A 390 -15.37 -22.45 -8.71
CA GLY A 390 -14.12 -21.87 -8.23
C GLY A 390 -14.30 -20.88 -7.09
N ASP A 391 -15.53 -20.45 -6.83
CA ASP A 391 -15.87 -19.53 -5.76
C ASP A 391 -15.70 -20.18 -4.37
N THR A 392 -15.56 -19.33 -3.34
CA THR A 392 -15.25 -19.73 -1.97
C THR A 392 -16.42 -19.46 -1.02
N VAL A 393 -16.86 -20.49 -0.29
CA VAL A 393 -17.97 -20.42 0.67
C VAL A 393 -17.49 -20.82 2.07
N LEU A 394 -18.01 -20.17 3.11
CA LEU A 394 -17.68 -20.48 4.51
C LEU A 394 -18.45 -21.73 4.97
N GLY A 395 -17.89 -22.52 5.90
CA GLY A 395 -18.51 -23.79 6.35
C GLY A 395 -19.91 -23.62 6.98
N THR A 396 -20.19 -22.47 7.62
CA THR A 396 -21.53 -22.09 8.10
C THR A 396 -22.54 -21.98 6.96
N ASP A 397 -22.09 -21.42 5.85
CA ASP A 397 -22.93 -21.03 4.73
C ASP A 397 -23.18 -22.25 3.83
N VAL A 398 -22.21 -23.17 3.71
CA VAL A 398 -22.44 -24.51 3.12
C VAL A 398 -23.62 -25.20 3.79
N ARG A 399 -23.67 -25.25 5.14
CA ARG A 399 -24.82 -25.85 5.87
C ARG A 399 -26.14 -25.12 5.57
N LYS A 400 -26.12 -23.78 5.50
CA LYS A 400 -27.29 -22.94 5.17
C LYS A 400 -27.80 -23.20 3.75
N TYR A 401 -26.92 -23.25 2.76
CA TYR A 401 -27.27 -23.46 1.35
C TYR A 401 -27.72 -24.90 1.05
N VAL A 402 -27.08 -25.91 1.65
CA VAL A 402 -27.55 -27.31 1.59
C VAL A 402 -28.94 -27.45 2.22
N ALA A 403 -29.19 -26.81 3.37
CA ALA A 403 -30.51 -26.80 4.01
C ALA A 403 -31.59 -26.09 3.18
N LYS A 404 -31.24 -25.02 2.46
CA LYS A 404 -32.13 -24.35 1.50
C LYS A 404 -32.44 -25.30 0.33
N TYR A 405 -31.41 -25.86 -0.31
CA TYR A 405 -31.54 -26.76 -1.46
C TYR A 405 -32.37 -28.03 -1.16
N VAL A 406 -32.24 -28.64 0.03
CA VAL A 406 -33.06 -29.81 0.41
C VAL A 406 -34.54 -29.45 0.58
N LYS A 407 -34.84 -28.24 1.08
CA LYS A 407 -36.22 -27.74 1.20
C LYS A 407 -36.82 -27.37 -0.16
N ASP A 408 -36.07 -26.61 -0.95
CA ASP A 408 -36.43 -26.17 -2.31
C ASP A 408 -36.87 -27.31 -3.25
N ASN A 409 -36.40 -28.54 -3.01
CA ASN A 409 -36.66 -29.72 -3.85
C ASN A 409 -37.42 -30.85 -3.12
N ASN A 410 -37.90 -30.62 -1.89
CA ASN A 410 -38.59 -31.63 -1.06
C ASN A 410 -37.83 -32.97 -0.96
N PHE A 411 -36.57 -32.91 -0.51
CA PHE A 411 -35.70 -34.09 -0.29
C PHE A 411 -35.64 -34.54 1.18
N GLN A 412 -36.30 -33.82 2.10
CA GLN A 412 -36.46 -34.22 3.49
C GLN A 412 -37.39 -35.46 3.59
N ASP A 413 -37.21 -36.30 4.62
CA ASP A 413 -38.01 -37.51 4.78
C ASP A 413 -39.34 -37.24 5.51
N ASP A 414 -40.46 -37.64 4.90
CA ASP A 414 -41.83 -37.41 5.39
C ASP A 414 -42.10 -38.12 6.72
N GLU A 415 -41.51 -39.29 6.96
CA GLU A 415 -41.67 -40.04 8.22
C GLU A 415 -40.72 -39.57 9.33
N ASN A 416 -39.62 -38.90 8.99
CA ASN A 416 -38.62 -38.47 9.96
C ASN A 416 -37.87 -37.21 9.50
N PRO A 417 -38.22 -36.01 10.00
CA PRO A 417 -37.60 -34.75 9.54
C PRO A 417 -36.11 -34.61 9.87
N LYS A 418 -35.51 -35.53 10.65
CA LYS A 418 -34.06 -35.58 10.90
C LYS A 418 -33.27 -36.26 9.77
N LEU A 419 -33.96 -36.91 8.83
CA LEU A 419 -33.37 -37.62 7.71
C LEU A 419 -33.65 -36.89 6.38
N VAL A 420 -32.73 -37.09 5.43
CA VAL A 420 -32.83 -36.59 4.05
C VAL A 420 -32.68 -37.80 3.13
N LYS A 421 -33.59 -37.96 2.17
CA LYS A 421 -33.54 -38.99 1.12
C LYS A 421 -32.75 -38.45 -0.07
N PRO A 422 -31.49 -38.88 -0.31
CA PRO A 422 -30.61 -38.27 -1.31
C PRO A 422 -31.05 -38.64 -2.74
N LYS A 423 -31.78 -37.74 -3.41
CA LYS A 423 -32.19 -37.88 -4.82
C LYS A 423 -31.15 -37.26 -5.76
N GLU A 424 -31.13 -37.72 -7.02
CA GLU A 424 -30.38 -37.13 -8.15
C GLU A 424 -28.91 -36.77 -7.85
N ILE A 425 -28.60 -35.47 -7.79
CA ILE A 425 -27.27 -34.90 -7.55
C ILE A 425 -26.77 -35.27 -6.14
N LEU A 426 -27.66 -35.34 -5.14
CA LEU A 426 -27.29 -35.77 -3.79
C LEU A 426 -26.96 -37.26 -3.72
N ARG A 427 -27.61 -38.13 -4.51
CA ARG A 427 -27.23 -39.55 -4.65
C ARG A 427 -25.80 -39.66 -5.20
N THR A 428 -25.46 -38.84 -6.19
CA THR A 428 -24.14 -38.79 -6.82
C THR A 428 -23.04 -38.29 -5.88
N ILE A 429 -23.34 -37.29 -5.04
CA ILE A 429 -22.40 -36.74 -4.04
C ILE A 429 -22.24 -37.70 -2.86
N CYS A 430 -23.34 -38.18 -2.28
CA CYS A 430 -23.34 -38.95 -1.03
C CYS A 430 -23.00 -40.42 -1.23
N LYS A 431 -23.12 -40.94 -2.46
CA LYS A 431 -22.90 -42.35 -2.86
C LYS A 431 -23.74 -43.36 -2.07
N SER A 432 -24.91 -42.93 -1.59
CA SER A 432 -25.90 -43.79 -0.93
C SER A 432 -27.30 -43.44 -1.44
N GLU A 433 -28.20 -44.40 -1.29
CA GLU A 433 -29.64 -44.31 -1.56
C GLU A 433 -30.47 -44.45 -0.27
N SER A 434 -29.83 -44.83 0.85
CA SER A 434 -30.47 -44.79 2.16
C SER A 434 -30.79 -43.35 2.58
N PRO A 435 -31.82 -43.13 3.41
CA PRO A 435 -31.95 -41.88 4.15
C PRO A 435 -30.67 -41.65 4.97
N ILE A 436 -30.12 -40.44 4.91
CA ILE A 436 -28.92 -40.03 5.63
C ILE A 436 -29.24 -38.88 6.59
N THR A 437 -28.38 -38.70 7.60
CA THR A 437 -28.54 -37.57 8.53
C THR A 437 -28.15 -36.24 7.87
N TRP A 438 -28.70 -35.14 8.39
CA TRP A 438 -28.29 -33.79 7.99
C TRP A 438 -26.79 -33.50 8.18
N GLU A 439 -26.13 -34.19 9.10
CA GLU A 439 -24.71 -33.98 9.40
C GLU A 439 -23.82 -34.76 8.43
N GLU A 440 -24.14 -36.03 8.17
CA GLU A 440 -23.49 -36.84 7.13
C GLU A 440 -23.65 -36.22 5.72
N LEU A 441 -24.84 -35.66 5.40
CA LEU A 441 -25.07 -34.94 4.15
C LEU A 441 -24.12 -33.75 3.99
N VAL A 442 -23.98 -32.92 5.03
CA VAL A 442 -23.09 -31.75 5.01
C VAL A 442 -21.63 -32.17 4.97
N GLU A 443 -21.26 -33.26 5.64
CA GLU A 443 -19.91 -33.84 5.56
C GLU A 443 -19.59 -34.32 4.13
N ARG A 444 -20.43 -35.15 3.52
CA ARG A 444 -20.25 -35.63 2.12
C ARG A 444 -20.17 -34.48 1.12
N VAL A 445 -20.99 -33.43 1.29
CA VAL A 445 -20.89 -32.21 0.47
C VAL A 445 -19.54 -31.52 0.67
N CYS A 446 -19.08 -31.32 1.91
CA CYS A 446 -17.77 -30.76 2.23
C CYS A 446 -16.59 -31.61 1.72
N GLU A 447 -16.68 -32.94 1.73
CA GLU A 447 -15.68 -33.87 1.16
C GLU A 447 -15.58 -33.74 -0.37
N SER A 448 -16.70 -33.51 -1.05
CA SER A 448 -16.75 -33.32 -2.51
C SER A 448 -16.30 -31.92 -2.97
N MET A 449 -16.12 -30.99 -2.03
CA MET A 449 -15.49 -29.68 -2.24
C MET A 449 -13.96 -29.75 -2.12
N LYS A 450 -13.27 -28.63 -2.33
CA LYS A 450 -11.83 -28.51 -2.01
C LYS A 450 -11.63 -27.51 -0.89
N ASN A 451 -11.05 -27.93 0.24
CA ASN A 451 -10.70 -27.01 1.32
C ASN A 451 -9.80 -25.87 0.81
N CYS A 452 -10.00 -24.69 1.36
CA CYS A 452 -9.10 -23.55 1.27
C CYS A 452 -9.07 -22.81 2.61
N PHE A 453 -8.14 -21.88 2.75
CA PHE A 453 -8.14 -20.96 3.88
C PHE A 453 -7.64 -19.59 3.47
N LYS A 454 -8.26 -18.57 4.07
CA LYS A 454 -7.82 -17.18 3.98
C LYS A 454 -7.05 -16.86 5.26
N VAL A 455 -5.85 -16.30 5.13
CA VAL A 455 -5.14 -15.68 6.26
C VAL A 455 -5.10 -14.18 6.03
N SER A 456 -5.63 -13.41 6.97
CA SER A 456 -5.49 -11.96 6.97
C SER A 456 -4.51 -11.59 8.08
N SER A 457 -3.29 -11.25 7.69
CA SER A 457 -2.20 -10.87 8.58
C SER A 457 -2.42 -9.46 9.13
N GLY A 458 -1.87 -9.17 10.32
CA GLY A 458 -1.99 -7.85 10.95
C GLY A 458 -1.54 -6.67 10.07
N GLY A 459 -0.61 -6.90 9.12
CA GLY A 459 -0.19 -5.90 8.14
C GLY A 459 -1.19 -5.60 7.01
N GLY A 460 -2.44 -6.07 7.10
CA GLY A 460 -3.46 -5.93 6.06
C GLY A 460 -3.24 -6.84 4.84
N GLU A 461 -2.19 -7.66 4.83
CA GLU A 461 -1.93 -8.61 3.75
C GLU A 461 -2.85 -9.83 3.88
N GLU A 462 -3.78 -9.97 2.94
CA GLU A 462 -4.65 -11.13 2.82
C GLU A 462 -4.09 -12.16 1.84
N MET A 463 -4.04 -13.41 2.26
CA MET A 463 -3.54 -14.53 1.45
C MET A 463 -4.59 -15.62 1.29
N PHE A 464 -4.71 -16.14 0.07
CA PHE A 464 -5.58 -17.26 -0.25
C PHE A 464 -4.78 -18.55 -0.50
N ASN A 465 -4.97 -19.54 0.35
CA ASN A 465 -4.29 -20.83 0.28
C ASN A 465 -5.25 -21.98 -0.09
N LYS A 466 -4.78 -22.92 -0.92
CA LYS A 466 -5.56 -24.09 -1.39
C LYS A 466 -5.11 -25.35 -0.64
N GLY A 467 -6.06 -26.05 -0.01
CA GLY A 467 -5.85 -27.19 0.88
C GLY A 467 -6.37 -26.92 2.30
N LYS A 468 -6.23 -27.90 3.20
CA LYS A 468 -6.49 -27.74 4.64
C LYS A 468 -5.38 -26.91 5.30
N VAL A 469 -5.69 -26.16 6.36
CA VAL A 469 -4.69 -25.38 7.10
C VAL A 469 -3.60 -26.31 7.63
N SER A 470 -2.36 -26.08 7.20
CA SER A 470 -1.20 -26.80 7.71
C SER A 470 -0.54 -25.95 8.80
N PRO A 471 -0.52 -26.38 10.07
CA PRO A 471 0.02 -25.58 11.17
C PRO A 471 1.53 -25.34 11.00
N ILE A 472 2.02 -24.26 11.62
CA ILE A 472 3.45 -24.03 11.80
C ILE A 472 4.00 -25.17 12.66
N ASN A 473 5.00 -25.87 12.15
CA ASN A 473 5.57 -27.04 12.80
C ASN A 473 7.00 -26.75 13.23
N ILE A 474 7.24 -26.72 14.55
CA ILE A 474 8.54 -26.45 15.16
C ILE A 474 9.18 -27.77 15.61
N SER A 475 10.15 -28.27 14.86
CA SER A 475 10.85 -29.52 15.19
C SER A 475 12.30 -29.25 15.58
N VAL A 476 12.87 -30.09 16.45
CA VAL A 476 14.28 -30.01 16.84
C VAL A 476 15.00 -31.23 16.29
N SER A 477 16.02 -31.00 15.46
CA SER A 477 16.83 -32.06 14.85
C SER A 477 18.28 -31.97 15.32
N VAL A 478 18.99 -33.08 15.28
CA VAL A 478 20.44 -33.15 15.53
C VAL A 478 21.12 -33.42 14.20
N ARG A 479 22.09 -32.59 13.80
CA ARG A 479 22.71 -32.70 12.46
C ARG A 479 24.21 -33.04 12.45
N SER A 480 24.95 -32.76 13.54
CA SER A 480 26.38 -33.08 13.63
C SER A 480 26.82 -33.07 15.09
N GLY A 481 27.29 -34.22 15.60
CA GLY A 481 27.52 -34.42 17.04
C GLY A 481 26.30 -34.02 17.88
N ASN A 482 26.53 -33.40 19.03
CA ASN A 482 25.45 -32.91 19.90
C ASN A 482 24.80 -31.57 19.45
N LYS A 483 25.08 -31.08 18.24
CA LYS A 483 24.53 -29.80 17.74
C LYS A 483 23.05 -29.97 17.33
N LYS A 484 22.17 -29.44 18.18
CA LYS A 484 20.73 -29.29 17.92
C LYS A 484 20.46 -28.07 17.04
N VAL A 485 19.51 -28.20 16.11
CA VAL A 485 18.97 -27.10 15.32
C VAL A 485 17.44 -27.14 15.34
N THR A 486 16.81 -25.96 15.41
CA THR A 486 15.37 -25.79 15.37
C THR A 486 14.95 -25.57 13.92
N LEU A 487 13.99 -26.36 13.43
CA LEU A 487 13.45 -26.31 12.09
C LEU A 487 11.98 -25.86 12.15
N MET A 488 11.61 -24.90 11.31
CA MET A 488 10.26 -24.35 11.22
C MET A 488 9.70 -24.53 9.81
N ASP A 489 8.61 -25.27 9.70
CA ASP A 489 7.83 -25.40 8.47
C ASP A 489 6.64 -24.42 8.43
N ASN A 490 6.10 -24.20 7.24
CA ASN A 490 4.79 -23.57 6.99
C ASN A 490 4.63 -22.08 7.41
N LEU A 491 5.69 -21.40 7.84
CA LEU A 491 5.66 -19.96 8.19
C LEU A 491 5.03 -19.10 7.07
N GLU A 492 5.39 -19.39 5.81
CA GLU A 492 4.89 -18.72 4.61
C GLU A 492 3.34 -18.79 4.49
N LEU A 493 2.69 -19.83 5.03
CA LEU A 493 1.23 -19.99 4.93
C LEU A 493 0.46 -18.99 5.82
N PHE A 494 1.13 -18.36 6.79
CA PHE A 494 0.56 -17.41 7.75
C PHE A 494 0.93 -15.95 7.47
N GLY A 495 1.53 -15.67 6.31
CA GLY A 495 1.94 -14.32 5.91
C GLY A 495 3.30 -13.89 6.49
N ILE A 496 4.02 -14.83 7.13
CA ILE A 496 5.37 -14.55 7.65
C ILE A 496 6.38 -14.68 6.51
N LYS A 497 6.98 -13.56 6.12
CA LYS A 497 8.14 -13.53 5.23
C LYS A 497 9.35 -14.14 5.94
N LEU A 498 9.83 -15.26 5.41
CA LEU A 498 10.98 -15.98 5.96
C LEU A 498 12.23 -15.11 6.11
N SER A 499 12.48 -14.18 5.18
CA SER A 499 13.67 -13.31 5.15
C SER A 499 13.67 -12.20 6.22
N GLU A 500 12.50 -11.79 6.69
CA GLU A 500 12.34 -10.85 7.82
C GLU A 500 12.42 -11.64 9.14
N PHE A 501 11.61 -12.70 9.28
CA PHE A 501 11.57 -13.56 10.47
C PHE A 501 12.93 -14.22 10.79
N ALA A 502 13.70 -14.62 9.77
CA ALA A 502 15.05 -15.17 9.95
C ALA A 502 16.03 -14.18 10.59
N LYS A 503 15.90 -12.88 10.31
CA LYS A 503 16.71 -11.81 10.92
C LYS A 503 16.27 -11.54 12.36
N GLU A 504 14.96 -11.56 12.61
CA GLU A 504 14.42 -11.41 13.97
C GLU A 504 14.85 -12.56 14.88
N CYS A 505 14.81 -13.80 14.39
CA CYS A 505 15.41 -14.93 15.09
C CYS A 505 16.93 -14.79 15.24
N GLN A 506 17.65 -14.33 14.21
CA GLN A 506 19.10 -14.14 14.29
C GLN A 506 19.49 -13.11 15.37
N HIS A 507 18.79 -11.98 15.44
CA HIS A 507 19.06 -10.91 16.40
C HIS A 507 18.60 -11.27 17.81
N GLY A 508 17.38 -11.79 17.97
CA GLY A 508 16.81 -12.10 19.30
C GLY A 508 17.40 -13.33 19.98
N VAL A 509 18.05 -14.22 19.22
CA VAL A 509 18.71 -15.44 19.74
C VAL A 509 20.24 -15.34 19.69
N ALA A 510 20.81 -14.35 18.99
CA ALA A 510 22.23 -14.26 18.64
C ALA A 510 22.77 -15.54 17.95
N ALA A 511 21.93 -16.22 17.14
CA ALA A 511 22.24 -17.50 16.51
C ALA A 511 22.13 -17.44 14.99
N SER A 512 22.98 -18.18 14.27
CA SER A 512 22.90 -18.29 12.82
C SER A 512 21.56 -18.91 12.38
N THR A 513 20.97 -18.32 11.34
CA THR A 513 19.74 -18.77 10.70
C THR A 513 19.97 -19.03 9.21
N SER A 514 19.23 -19.97 8.63
CA SER A 514 19.35 -20.32 7.20
C SER A 514 18.03 -20.85 6.64
N ILE A 515 17.63 -20.37 5.47
CA ILE A 515 16.44 -20.85 4.76
C ILE A 515 16.85 -21.98 3.81
N SER A 516 16.06 -23.05 3.73
CA SER A 516 16.32 -24.20 2.86
C SER A 516 15.01 -24.84 2.40
N ARG A 517 14.94 -25.37 1.16
CA ARG A 517 13.75 -26.07 0.66
C ARG A 517 13.97 -27.59 0.70
N PRO A 518 13.48 -28.31 1.73
CA PRO A 518 13.64 -29.75 1.80
C PRO A 518 12.81 -30.46 0.71
N PRO A 519 13.32 -31.56 0.12
CA PRO A 519 12.63 -32.27 -0.96
C PRO A 519 11.26 -32.77 -0.49
N GLY A 520 10.26 -32.64 -1.37
CA GLY A 520 8.87 -33.03 -1.10
C GLY A 520 8.01 -32.01 -0.34
N LYS A 521 8.58 -30.95 0.27
CA LYS A 521 7.77 -29.87 0.88
C LYS A 521 7.43 -28.76 -0.12
N LYS A 522 6.24 -28.18 0.03
CA LYS A 522 5.74 -27.08 -0.82
C LYS A 522 6.37 -25.73 -0.45
N CYS A 523 6.48 -25.46 0.84
CA CYS A 523 7.05 -24.23 1.42
C CYS A 523 8.53 -24.40 1.76
N ASP A 524 9.24 -23.28 1.86
CA ASP A 524 10.62 -23.25 2.35
C ASP A 524 10.66 -23.38 3.88
N GLN A 525 11.71 -24.01 4.41
CA GLN A 525 11.93 -24.29 5.82
C GLN A 525 13.01 -23.36 6.38
N LEU A 526 12.71 -22.71 7.51
CA LEU A 526 13.71 -21.95 8.27
C LEU A 526 14.42 -22.86 9.30
N LEU A 527 15.75 -22.79 9.32
CA LEU A 527 16.61 -23.39 10.33
C LEU A 527 17.21 -22.29 11.23
N VAL A 528 17.23 -22.54 12.54
CA VAL A 528 17.91 -21.71 13.56
C VAL A 528 18.84 -22.62 14.38
N GLN A 529 20.07 -22.19 14.64
CA GLN A 529 21.01 -22.95 15.47
C GLN A 529 20.58 -23.00 16.95
N GLY A 530 20.76 -24.17 17.59
CA GLY A 530 20.30 -24.45 18.96
C GLY A 530 18.87 -24.99 19.04
N ASN A 531 18.40 -25.27 20.27
CA ASN A 531 16.99 -25.53 20.55
C ASN A 531 16.33 -24.25 21.05
N GLN A 532 15.53 -23.62 20.19
CA GLN A 532 15.00 -22.26 20.34
C GLN A 532 13.47 -22.22 20.29
N VAL A 533 12.82 -23.38 20.48
CA VAL A 533 11.36 -23.57 20.38
C VAL A 533 10.58 -22.53 21.21
N ILE A 534 11.03 -22.22 22.43
CA ILE A 534 10.35 -21.26 23.32
C ILE A 534 10.40 -19.84 22.75
N PHE A 535 11.58 -19.38 22.30
CA PHE A 535 11.73 -18.05 21.70
C PHE A 535 10.85 -17.92 20.44
N VAL A 536 10.90 -18.92 19.56
CA VAL A 536 10.09 -18.96 18.34
C VAL A 536 8.60 -18.94 18.66
N TYR A 537 8.15 -19.78 19.59
CA TYR A 537 6.74 -19.87 19.99
C TYR A 537 6.22 -18.56 20.56
N ASN A 538 7.00 -17.92 21.44
CA ASN A 538 6.68 -16.59 21.97
C ASN A 538 6.63 -15.53 20.85
N LEU A 539 7.63 -15.47 19.97
CA LEU A 539 7.66 -14.51 18.85
C LEU A 539 6.42 -14.62 17.94
N LEU A 540 5.99 -15.85 17.61
CA LEU A 540 4.81 -16.11 16.80
C LEU A 540 3.48 -15.66 17.46
N ILE A 541 3.40 -15.69 18.79
CA ILE A 541 2.17 -15.38 19.55
C ILE A 541 2.15 -13.92 20.04
N GLU A 542 3.28 -13.41 20.51
CA GLU A 542 3.40 -12.07 21.10
C GLU A 542 3.48 -10.99 20.02
N LYS A 543 4.26 -11.22 18.95
CA LYS A 543 4.43 -10.26 17.85
C LYS A 543 3.52 -10.54 16.67
N TYR A 544 3.52 -11.77 16.14
CA TYR A 544 2.73 -12.13 14.95
C TYR A 544 1.27 -12.52 15.27
N LYS A 545 0.89 -12.53 16.56
CA LYS A 545 -0.46 -12.77 17.07
C LYS A 545 -1.14 -14.03 16.51
N ILE A 546 -0.37 -15.08 16.21
CA ILE A 546 -0.91 -16.31 15.60
C ILE A 546 -1.71 -17.13 16.64
N PRO A 547 -2.92 -17.60 16.31
CA PRO A 547 -3.71 -18.44 17.20
C PRO A 547 -2.97 -19.74 17.56
N LYS A 548 -2.84 -20.02 18.86
CA LYS A 548 -2.10 -21.19 19.41
C LYS A 548 -2.47 -22.53 18.75
N LYS A 549 -3.73 -22.70 18.31
CA LYS A 549 -4.21 -23.89 17.57
C LYS A 549 -3.41 -24.20 16.29
N TYR A 550 -2.71 -23.23 15.71
CA TYR A 550 -1.94 -23.39 14.47
C TYR A 550 -0.43 -23.48 14.68
N VAL A 551 0.05 -23.60 15.93
CA VAL A 551 1.49 -23.81 16.23
C VAL A 551 1.67 -25.14 16.95
N LYS A 552 2.47 -26.04 16.35
CA LYS A 552 2.85 -27.35 16.90
C LYS A 552 4.35 -27.42 17.17
N GLY A 553 4.78 -28.29 18.09
CA GLY A 553 6.19 -28.47 18.40
C GLY A 553 6.65 -27.87 19.73
N LEU A 554 5.76 -27.25 20.52
CA LEU A 554 6.10 -26.73 21.85
C LEU A 554 6.57 -27.84 22.80
N GLU A 555 6.09 -29.07 22.59
CA GLU A 555 6.54 -30.30 23.24
C GLU A 555 8.05 -30.59 23.07
N ASN A 556 8.69 -30.04 22.02
CA ASN A 556 10.12 -30.16 21.76
C ASN A 556 10.98 -29.10 22.50
N ALA A 557 10.34 -28.22 23.28
CA ALA A 557 11.02 -27.17 24.03
C ALA A 557 12.04 -27.74 25.04
N PRO A 558 13.14 -27.01 25.32
CA PRO A 558 14.01 -27.37 26.42
C PRO A 558 13.23 -27.27 27.73
N LYS A 559 12.95 -28.42 28.37
CA LYS A 559 12.35 -28.47 29.70
C LYS A 559 13.18 -27.58 30.64
N LYS A 560 12.54 -26.60 31.29
CA LYS A 560 13.18 -25.88 32.39
C LYS A 560 13.67 -26.92 33.40
N LYS A 561 14.96 -26.87 33.76
CA LYS A 561 15.41 -27.51 35.00
C LYS A 561 14.61 -26.85 36.13
N LYS A 562 14.02 -27.69 36.99
CA LYS A 562 13.59 -27.25 38.32
C LYS A 562 14.82 -27.01 39.18
#